data_AF-A0A0K8RJ40-F1
#
_entry.id   AF-A0A0K8RJ40-F1
#
_cell.length_a   1.000
_cell.length_b   1.000
_cell.length_c   1.000
_cell.angle_alpha   90.00
_cell.angle_beta   90.00
_cell.angle_gamma   90.00
#
_symmetry.space_group_name_H-M   'P 1'
#
loop_
_entity.id
_entity.type
_entity.pdbx_description
1 polymer ?
#
loop_
_entity_poly.entity_id
_entity_poly.type
_entity_poly.pdbx_seq_one_letter_code
_entity_poly.pdbx_strand_id
1 'polypeptide(L)'
;MNEFQMIPEVLYLIPEANVYASTHKNKDKRLCGIQTYKIMPDMAQLELQMISSEKNKTTEGVRHFRSDMNAISPTQVTLWDYHGLWRVLLSNFKNCYVLKNVERSQKGVPFCEFFVKNNTDPTTNLEECWFVFLAYCGYPKTFYKETSCYS
;
A
#
# COMPACT_ATOMS: atom_id res chain seq x y z
N MET A 1 -17.55 3.37 -13.70
CA MET A 1 -16.17 3.88 -13.50
C MET A 1 -15.29 2.67 -13.24
N ASN A 2 -14.16 2.55 -13.95
CA ASN A 2 -13.28 1.38 -13.86
C ASN A 2 -12.86 1.11 -12.41
N GLU A 3 -13.14 -0.10 -11.92
CA GLU A 3 -12.80 -0.59 -10.58
C GLU A 3 -11.27 -0.71 -10.38
N PHE A 4 -10.48 -0.52 -11.45
CA PHE A 4 -9.04 -0.65 -11.43
C PHE A 4 -8.39 0.72 -11.62
N GLN A 5 -7.54 1.08 -10.67
CA GLN A 5 -7.16 2.47 -10.44
C GLN A 5 -5.66 2.69 -10.56
N MET A 6 -5.30 3.89 -10.99
CA MET A 6 -3.92 4.33 -11.18
C MET A 6 -3.33 4.85 -9.86
N ILE A 7 -2.07 4.50 -9.61
CA ILE A 7 -1.37 4.85 -8.35
C ILE A 7 -1.25 6.36 -8.10
N PRO A 8 -0.89 7.21 -9.08
CA PRO A 8 -0.74 8.64 -8.86
C PRO A 8 -1.99 9.29 -8.25
N GLU A 9 -3.17 8.93 -8.76
CA GLU A 9 -4.47 9.48 -8.33
C GLU A 9 -4.82 9.03 -6.91
N VAL A 10 -4.53 7.77 -6.59
CA VAL A 10 -4.76 7.24 -5.25
C VAL A 10 -3.88 7.95 -4.23
N LEU A 11 -2.58 8.09 -4.53
CA LEU A 11 -1.65 8.79 -3.64
C LEU A 11 -1.95 10.29 -3.55
N TYR A 12 -2.54 10.89 -4.58
CA TYR A 12 -2.95 12.29 -4.56
C TYR A 12 -4.14 12.53 -3.62
N LEU A 13 -5.14 11.66 -3.70
CA LEU A 13 -6.38 11.79 -2.91
C LEU A 13 -6.22 11.24 -1.48
N ILE A 14 -5.28 10.31 -1.28
CA ILE A 14 -4.96 9.72 0.02
C ILE A 14 -3.43 9.84 0.25
N PRO A 15 -2.93 11.05 0.55
CA PRO A 15 -1.50 11.31 0.64
C PRO A 15 -0.87 10.71 1.91
N GLU A 16 -1.65 10.52 2.97
CA GLU A 16 -1.21 9.90 4.21
C GLU A 16 -2.09 8.70 4.54
N ALA A 17 -1.48 7.52 4.60
CA ALA A 17 -2.19 6.30 4.92
C ALA A 17 -1.33 5.30 5.68
N ASN A 18 -1.99 4.56 6.56
CA ASN A 18 -1.37 3.54 7.41
C ASN A 18 -1.88 2.16 7.03
N VAL A 19 -1.01 1.17 7.10
CA VAL A 19 -1.36 -0.23 6.89
C VAL A 19 -2.29 -0.67 8.02
N TYR A 20 -3.49 -1.06 7.67
CA TYR A 20 -4.50 -1.60 8.58
C TYR A 20 -4.44 -3.13 8.66
N ALA A 21 -4.19 -3.79 7.53
CA ALA A 21 -4.10 -5.26 7.48
C ALA A 21 -3.09 -5.72 6.42
N SER A 22 -2.42 -6.85 6.70
CA SER A 22 -1.43 -7.44 5.80
C SER A 22 -1.63 -8.95 5.66
N THR A 23 -1.40 -9.48 4.45
CA THR A 23 -1.26 -10.94 4.23
C THR A 23 0.18 -11.44 4.37
N HIS A 24 1.13 -10.55 4.65
CA HIS A 24 2.50 -10.88 4.97
C HIS A 24 2.63 -11.48 6.38
N LYS A 25 3.49 -12.49 6.53
CA LYS A 25 3.76 -13.12 7.85
C LYS A 25 4.91 -12.47 8.61
N ASN A 26 5.82 -11.78 7.91
CA ASN A 26 7.06 -11.34 8.52
C ASN A 26 6.82 -10.14 9.46
N LYS A 27 7.13 -10.34 10.74
CA LYS A 27 7.10 -9.30 11.77
C LYS A 27 8.41 -8.52 11.86
N ASP A 28 9.49 -9.05 11.31
CA ASP A 28 10.83 -8.46 11.43
C ASP A 28 10.99 -7.24 10.54
N LYS A 29 10.25 -7.15 9.44
CA LYS A 29 10.21 -5.97 8.56
C LYS A 29 8.79 -5.78 8.06
N ARG A 30 8.10 -4.78 8.60
CA ARG A 30 6.75 -4.40 8.18
C ARG A 30 6.70 -2.95 7.73
N LEU A 31 5.89 -2.68 6.72
CA LEU A 31 5.48 -1.34 6.37
C LEU A 31 4.31 -0.96 7.28
N CYS A 32 4.36 0.25 7.77
CA CYS A 32 3.39 0.79 8.70
C CYS A 32 2.57 1.87 8.01
N GLY A 33 3.18 2.67 7.15
CA GLY A 33 2.49 3.76 6.47
C GLY A 33 3.29 4.39 5.33
N ILE A 34 2.58 5.18 4.54
CA ILE A 34 3.10 5.93 3.41
C ILE A 34 2.61 7.37 3.56
N GLN A 35 3.55 8.30 3.41
CA GLN A 35 3.26 9.71 3.26
C GLN A 35 3.76 10.22 1.91
N THR A 36 2.91 10.94 1.20
CA THR A 36 3.18 11.45 -0.15
C THR A 36 3.38 12.95 -0.08
N TYR A 37 4.57 13.41 -0.47
CA TYR A 37 4.91 14.84 -0.47
C TYR A 37 4.67 15.49 -1.84
N LYS A 38 4.95 14.75 -2.92
CA LYS A 38 4.85 15.27 -4.29
C LYS A 38 4.48 14.17 -5.26
N ILE A 39 3.64 14.48 -6.24
CA ILE A 39 3.24 13.56 -7.31
C ILE A 39 3.45 14.25 -8.66
N MET A 40 4.00 13.49 -9.59
CA MET A 40 4.15 13.82 -11.01
C MET A 40 3.62 12.64 -11.84
N PRO A 41 3.44 12.79 -13.17
CA PRO A 41 2.88 11.73 -14.00
C PRO A 41 3.64 10.39 -13.95
N ASP A 42 4.96 10.42 -13.74
CA ASP A 42 5.85 9.26 -13.80
C ASP A 42 6.55 8.94 -12.46
N MET A 43 6.34 9.74 -11.42
CA MET A 43 6.95 9.52 -10.11
C MET A 43 6.19 10.17 -8.95
N ALA A 44 6.47 9.72 -7.73
CA ALA A 44 6.10 10.40 -6.50
C ALA A 44 7.27 10.47 -5.52
N GLN A 45 7.36 11.57 -4.77
CA GLN A 45 8.24 11.69 -3.61
C GLN A 45 7.47 11.19 -2.39
N LEU A 46 7.89 10.04 -1.87
CA LEU A 46 7.22 9.33 -0.79
C LEU A 46 8.15 9.14 0.40
N GLU A 47 7.58 9.19 1.58
CA GLU A 47 8.14 8.66 2.81
C GLU A 47 7.47 7.32 3.13
N LEU A 48 8.30 6.31 3.39
CA LEU A 48 7.87 5.00 3.86
C LEU A 48 8.20 4.88 5.35
N GLN A 49 7.17 4.63 6.16
CA GLN A 49 7.30 4.40 7.60
C GLN A 49 7.25 2.90 7.84
N MET A 50 8.29 2.34 8.43
CA MET A 50 8.47 0.90 8.60
C MET A 50 8.95 0.58 10.01
N ILE A 51 8.71 -0.65 10.44
CA ILE A 51 9.35 -1.23 11.61
C ILE A 51 10.24 -2.37 11.15
N SER A 52 11.53 -2.27 11.48
CA SER A 52 12.54 -3.27 11.17
C SER A 52 13.26 -3.68 12.44
N SER A 53 13.19 -4.96 12.82
CA SER A 53 13.81 -5.49 14.04
C SER A 53 13.46 -4.64 15.26
N GLU A 54 12.16 -4.38 15.46
CA GLU A 54 11.59 -3.57 16.55
C GLU A 54 12.02 -2.09 16.57
N LYS A 55 12.73 -1.62 15.53
CA LYS A 55 13.14 -0.23 15.40
C LYS A 55 12.32 0.47 14.32
N ASN A 56 11.89 1.68 14.66
CA ASN A 56 11.26 2.61 13.72
C ASN A 56 12.27 2.99 12.64
N LYS A 57 11.87 2.85 11.38
CA LYS A 57 12.68 3.18 10.21
C LYS A 57 11.84 3.96 9.23
N THR A 58 12.27 5.16 8.94
CA THR A 58 11.68 6.01 7.90
C THR A 58 12.64 6.08 6.71
N THR A 59 12.13 5.89 5.48
CA THR A 59 12.90 6.16 4.26
C THR A 59 12.14 7.09 3.34
N GLU A 60 12.75 8.23 3.03
CA GLU A 60 12.24 9.17 2.05
C GLU A 60 12.92 8.93 0.70
N GLY A 61 12.18 9.09 -0.39
CA GLY A 61 12.79 9.29 -1.68
C GLY A 61 11.80 9.30 -2.84
N VAL A 62 12.35 9.50 -4.03
CA VAL A 62 11.59 9.42 -5.27
C VAL A 62 11.28 7.96 -5.59
N ARG A 63 10.04 7.70 -6.00
CA ARG A 63 9.49 6.40 -6.39
C ARG A 63 8.92 6.54 -7.78
N HIS A 64 9.46 5.81 -8.74
CA HIS A 64 9.01 5.87 -10.11
C HIS A 64 7.81 4.96 -10.35
N PHE A 65 6.92 5.42 -11.21
CA PHE A 65 5.82 4.63 -11.72
C PHE A 65 6.24 3.85 -12.96
N ARG A 66 5.67 2.66 -13.10
CA ARG A 66 5.85 1.78 -14.27
C ARG A 66 4.47 1.37 -14.77
N SER A 67 4.36 1.13 -16.07
CA SER A 67 3.13 0.58 -16.67
C SER A 67 3.31 -0.88 -17.05
N ASP A 68 2.31 -1.70 -16.73
CA ASP A 68 2.12 -3.07 -17.19
C ASP A 68 0.75 -3.17 -17.87
N MET A 69 0.75 -2.98 -19.19
CA MET A 69 -0.46 -2.86 -20.00
C MET A 69 -1.31 -4.14 -20.06
N ASN A 70 -0.78 -5.27 -19.61
CA ASN A 70 -1.49 -6.55 -19.61
C ASN A 70 -2.27 -6.80 -18.32
N ALA A 71 -2.12 -5.92 -17.32
CA ALA A 71 -2.80 -6.05 -16.04
C ALA A 71 -4.02 -5.14 -15.95
N ILE A 72 -4.96 -5.53 -15.09
CA ILE A 72 -6.22 -4.81 -14.94
C ILE A 72 -5.99 -3.40 -14.36
N SER A 73 -5.07 -3.25 -13.39
CA SER A 73 -4.49 -1.95 -13.03
C SER A 73 -3.06 -1.87 -13.60
N PRO A 74 -2.80 -1.01 -14.59
CA PRO A 74 -1.52 -1.03 -15.30
C PRO A 74 -0.40 -0.38 -14.49
N THR A 75 -0.71 0.64 -13.69
CA THR A 75 0.30 1.43 -12.99
C THR A 75 0.85 0.68 -11.78
N GLN A 76 2.17 0.65 -11.68
CA GLN A 76 2.97 0.06 -10.60
C GLN A 76 3.88 1.13 -9.99
N VAL A 77 4.23 0.99 -8.72
CA VAL A 77 5.18 1.86 -8.01
C VAL A 77 6.30 1.02 -7.42
N THR A 78 7.52 1.52 -7.55
CA THR A 78 8.68 0.82 -7.03
C THR A 78 9.02 1.29 -5.63
N LEU A 79 8.86 0.42 -4.64
CA LEU A 79 9.22 0.62 -3.24
C LEU A 79 10.43 -0.27 -2.89
N TRP A 80 11.62 0.02 -3.40
CA TRP A 80 12.83 -0.81 -3.20
C TRP A 80 13.16 -1.05 -1.72
N ASP A 81 12.96 -0.03 -0.89
CA ASP A 81 13.17 -0.14 0.55
C ASP A 81 12.20 -1.13 1.22
N TYR A 82 11.10 -1.47 0.54
CA TYR A 82 10.04 -2.35 1.02
C TYR A 82 9.50 -3.28 -0.08
N HIS A 83 10.19 -4.41 -0.29
CA HIS A 83 9.75 -5.53 -1.15
C HIS A 83 9.55 -5.21 -2.64
N GLY A 84 10.10 -4.11 -3.15
CA GLY A 84 10.24 -3.91 -4.60
C GLY A 84 8.99 -3.36 -5.27
N LEU A 85 8.45 -4.03 -6.28
CA LEU A 85 7.38 -3.49 -7.12
C LEU A 85 5.96 -3.74 -6.56
N TRP A 86 5.11 -2.72 -6.56
CA TRP A 86 3.74 -2.75 -6.02
C TRP A 86 2.71 -2.23 -7.00
N ARG A 87 1.47 -2.71 -6.88
CA ARG A 87 0.31 -2.32 -7.69
C ARG A 87 -0.88 -2.01 -6.80
N VAL A 88 -1.65 -0.98 -7.13
CA VAL A 88 -2.99 -0.78 -6.54
C VAL A 88 -3.97 -1.77 -7.14
N LEU A 89 -4.61 -2.58 -6.31
CA LEU A 89 -5.73 -3.42 -6.73
C LEU A 89 -7.03 -2.62 -6.82
N LEU A 90 -7.31 -1.84 -5.79
CA LEU A 90 -8.48 -0.97 -5.66
C LEU A 90 -8.14 0.17 -4.69
N SER A 91 -8.75 1.32 -4.89
CA SER A 91 -8.93 2.37 -3.89
C SER A 91 -10.38 2.87 -3.93
N ASN A 92 -10.88 3.43 -2.85
CA ASN A 92 -12.16 4.15 -2.89
C ASN A 92 -11.95 5.66 -3.04
N PHE A 93 -10.70 6.10 -3.26
CA PHE A 93 -10.26 7.49 -3.41
C PHE A 93 -10.59 8.42 -2.24
N LYS A 94 -11.07 7.88 -1.11
CA LYS A 94 -11.48 8.65 0.05
C LYS A 94 -10.71 8.23 1.29
N ASN A 95 -10.75 6.94 1.58
CA ASN A 95 -10.37 6.38 2.87
C ASN A 95 -9.42 5.18 2.76
N CYS A 96 -9.35 4.47 1.64
CA CYS A 96 -8.56 3.25 1.57
C CYS A 96 -8.06 2.88 0.19
N TYR A 97 -6.99 2.09 0.20
CA TYR A 97 -6.48 1.41 -0.97
C TYR A 97 -5.76 0.12 -0.61
N VAL A 98 -5.71 -0.83 -1.56
CA VAL A 98 -5.01 -2.11 -1.40
C VAL A 98 -3.84 -2.15 -2.36
N LEU A 99 -2.63 -2.31 -1.82
CA LEU A 99 -1.44 -2.59 -2.62
C LEU A 99 -1.16 -4.09 -2.63
N LYS A 100 -0.84 -4.63 -3.81
CA LYS A 100 -0.33 -5.98 -4.00
C LYS A 100 1.09 -5.92 -4.52
N ASN A 101 1.99 -6.64 -3.86
CA ASN A 101 3.34 -6.82 -4.35
C ASN A 101 3.31 -7.65 -5.65
N VAL A 102 3.97 -7.16 -6.70
CA VAL A 102 4.02 -7.77 -8.03
C VAL A 102 5.36 -8.43 -8.32
N GLU A 103 6.41 -8.11 -7.56
CA GLU A 103 7.75 -8.61 -7.83
C GLU A 103 7.98 -10.02 -7.27
N ARG A 104 8.30 -10.97 -8.16
CA ARG A 104 8.81 -12.30 -7.81
C ARG A 104 10.31 -12.24 -7.42
N SER A 105 10.72 -11.36 -6.51
CA SER A 105 12.11 -11.40 -6.03
C SER A 105 12.29 -12.69 -5.20
N GLN A 106 12.88 -13.70 -5.84
CA GLN A 106 13.39 -14.96 -5.31
C GLN A 106 12.82 -15.40 -3.94
N LYS A 107 11.81 -16.30 -3.98
CA LYS A 107 11.23 -17.13 -2.88
C LYS A 107 9.98 -16.62 -2.14
N GLY A 108 9.46 -15.42 -2.41
CA GLY A 108 8.24 -14.92 -1.74
C GLY A 108 6.93 -15.21 -2.47
N VAL A 109 5.88 -15.61 -1.73
CA VAL A 109 4.49 -15.56 -2.23
C VAL A 109 4.04 -14.09 -2.24
N PRO A 110 3.45 -13.57 -3.33
CA PRO A 110 2.89 -12.23 -3.36
C PRO A 110 1.95 -12.00 -2.18
N PHE A 111 2.03 -10.81 -1.59
CA PHE A 111 1.20 -10.42 -0.47
C PHE A 111 0.61 -9.04 -0.72
N CYS A 112 -0.35 -8.69 0.12
CA CYS A 112 -1.08 -7.44 0.02
C CYS A 112 -1.02 -6.67 1.33
N GLU A 113 -1.04 -5.36 1.18
CA GLU A 113 -1.13 -4.39 2.24
C GLU A 113 -2.39 -3.57 2.02
N PHE A 114 -3.27 -3.56 3.01
CA PHE A 114 -4.47 -2.74 3.04
C PHE A 114 -4.12 -1.46 3.79
N PHE A 115 -4.13 -0.33 3.08
CA PHE A 115 -3.98 1.00 3.64
C PHE A 115 -5.32 1.68 3.92
N VAL A 116 -5.37 2.36 5.07
CA VAL A 116 -6.44 3.26 5.47
C VAL A 116 -5.85 4.64 5.67
N LYS A 117 -6.55 5.66 5.17
CA LYS A 117 -6.19 7.07 5.31
C LYS A 117 -5.98 7.40 6.79
N ASN A 118 -4.93 8.18 7.06
CA ASN A 118 -4.62 8.62 8.42
C ASN A 118 -5.81 9.35 9.05
N ASN A 119 -6.02 9.18 10.37
CA ASN A 119 -7.15 9.73 11.13
C ASN A 119 -8.56 9.34 10.63
N THR A 120 -8.69 8.21 9.93
CA THR A 120 -10.00 7.68 9.53
C THR A 120 -10.43 6.59 10.50
N ASP A 121 -11.70 6.64 10.94
CA ASP A 121 -12.29 5.55 11.71
C ASP A 121 -12.38 4.30 10.82
N PRO A 122 -11.67 3.20 11.16
CA PRO A 122 -11.64 1.99 10.34
C PRO A 122 -12.96 1.21 10.34
N THR A 123 -14.03 1.73 10.95
CA THR A 123 -15.34 1.08 11.02
C THR A 123 -16.31 1.48 9.90
N THR A 124 -16.02 2.51 9.10
CA THR A 124 -16.95 2.99 8.06
C THR A 124 -16.29 3.20 6.70
N ASN A 125 -17.02 2.93 5.61
CA ASN A 125 -16.61 3.19 4.23
C ASN A 125 -15.33 2.44 3.79
N LEU A 126 -15.13 1.22 4.29
CA LEU A 126 -14.01 0.34 3.95
C LEU A 126 -14.44 -0.95 3.22
N GLU A 127 -15.74 -1.12 2.97
CA GLU A 127 -16.36 -2.35 2.49
C GLU A 127 -15.79 -2.80 1.15
N GLU A 128 -15.62 -1.87 0.20
CA GLU A 128 -15.07 -2.15 -1.12
C GLU A 128 -13.61 -2.62 -1.04
N CYS A 129 -12.78 -1.92 -0.27
CA CYS A 129 -11.38 -2.28 -0.06
C CYS A 129 -11.26 -3.63 0.66
N TRP A 130 -12.11 -3.90 1.65
CA TRP A 130 -12.16 -5.19 2.32
C TRP A 130 -12.57 -6.32 1.38
N PHE A 131 -13.61 -6.11 0.59
CA PHE A 131 -14.08 -7.10 -0.38
C PHE A 131 -12.97 -7.47 -1.37
N VAL A 132 -12.31 -6.47 -1.97
CA VAL A 132 -11.19 -6.70 -2.91
C VAL A 132 -9.99 -7.33 -2.22
N PHE A 133 -9.64 -6.89 -1.01
CA PHE A 133 -8.55 -7.49 -0.25
C PHE A 133 -8.80 -8.98 -0.03
N LEU A 134 -9.98 -9.35 0.46
CA LEU A 134 -10.34 -10.75 0.70
C LEU A 134 -10.41 -11.57 -0.60
N ALA A 135 -10.99 -11.01 -1.67
CA ALA A 135 -11.15 -11.69 -2.94
C ALA A 135 -9.82 -11.97 -3.66
N TYR A 136 -8.88 -11.01 -3.64
CA TYR A 136 -7.64 -11.10 -4.43
C TYR A 136 -6.40 -11.49 -3.62
N CYS A 137 -6.45 -11.35 -2.29
CA CYS A 137 -5.32 -11.58 -1.40
C CYS A 137 -5.60 -12.65 -0.33
N GLY A 138 -6.88 -12.94 -0.05
CA GLY A 138 -7.29 -13.86 1.01
C GLY A 138 -7.29 -13.22 2.40
N TYR A 139 -7.36 -14.05 3.43
CA TYR A 139 -7.46 -13.58 4.81
C TYR A 139 -6.16 -12.89 5.29
N PRO A 140 -6.28 -11.76 6.00
CA PRO A 140 -5.14 -11.09 6.62
C PRO A 140 -4.51 -12.00 7.69
N LYS A 141 -3.19 -11.89 7.81
CA LYS A 141 -2.41 -12.61 8.82
C LYS A 141 -2.02 -11.71 9.99
N THR A 142 -2.02 -10.40 9.76
CA THR A 142 -1.77 -9.38 10.77
C THR A 142 -2.75 -8.21 10.59
N PHE A 143 -3.12 -7.62 11.71
CA PHE A 143 -3.94 -6.41 11.80
C PHE A 143 -3.20 -5.39 12.65
N TYR A 144 -3.22 -4.14 12.23
CA TYR A 144 -2.65 -3.02 12.95
C TYR A 144 -3.82 -2.12 13.35
N LYS A 145 -4.27 -2.30 14.60
CA LYS A 145 -5.48 -1.64 15.13
C LYS A 145 -5.29 -0.15 15.37
N GLU A 146 -4.04 0.31 15.40
CA GLU A 146 -3.72 1.70 15.62
C GLU A 146 -3.54 2.41 14.27
N THR A 147 -4.18 3.57 14.14
CA THR A 147 -4.07 4.44 12.97
C THR A 147 -2.73 5.20 12.95
N SER A 148 -1.75 4.80 13.74
CA SER A 148 -0.42 5.40 13.79
C SER A 148 0.64 4.31 13.64
N CYS A 149 1.69 4.61 12.88
CA CYS A 149 2.75 3.66 12.55
C CYS A 149 3.61 3.26 13.75
N TYR A 150 3.75 4.14 14.74
CA TYR A 150 4.75 4.06 15.80
C TYR A 150 4.17 4.20 17.21
N SER A 151 2.85 4.08 17.35
CA SER A 151 2.20 4.12 18.67
C SER A 151 2.33 2.80 19.44
#